data_AF-A0A7J6SNU9-F1
#
_entry.id   AF-A0A7J6SNU9-F1
#
_cell.length_a   1.000
_cell.length_b   1.000
_cell.length_c   1.000
_cell.angle_alpha   90.00
_cell.angle_beta   90.00
_cell.angle_gamma   90.00
#
_symmetry.space_group_name_H-M   'P 1'
#
loop_
_entity.id
_entity.type
_entity.pdbx_description
1 polymer ?
#
loop_
_entity_poly.entity_id
_entity_poly.type
_entity_poly.pdbx_seq_one_letter_code
_entity_poly.pdbx_strand_id
1 'polypeptide(L)'
;MPARMEDDDEGPYESVYGLVIEPEMPKPKPPMHKSKYPGTIPPTSSTFATAQTSKPGIRNVAGAQEREKPKPSEHTYHKPHATFGVPIGSVKPDPQKPLKKFERTSRVESLTALRKKSPEKLKASVSHTVTKPPVPKLNEKPVMNLVSGKNYVTANAVDNILKAPPAKAKHYGELDKDYLRKADYGKIPAYLEKIKADIRSEYDYIRKLQDQQKKEEQGRIRPLPEEERLELIEALKKKWEKVNADYQVWY
;
A
#
# COMPACT_ATOMS: atom_id res chain seq x y z
N MET A 1 32.50 -15.55 -53.43
CA MET A 1 31.39 -14.62 -53.74
C MET A 1 30.17 -15.03 -52.94
N PRO A 2 29.65 -14.20 -52.03
CA PRO A 2 28.35 -14.44 -51.42
C PRO A 2 27.23 -13.72 -52.20
N ALA A 3 26.06 -14.35 -52.23
CA ALA A 3 24.87 -13.91 -52.95
C ALA A 3 24.30 -12.60 -52.38
N ARG A 4 23.84 -11.73 -53.29
CA ARG A 4 23.15 -10.48 -53.03
C ARG A 4 21.78 -10.82 -52.42
N MET A 5 21.60 -10.51 -51.13
CA MET A 5 20.27 -10.47 -50.52
C MET A 5 19.50 -9.35 -51.21
N GLU A 6 18.35 -9.71 -51.78
CA GLU A 6 17.36 -8.77 -52.27
C GLU A 6 16.71 -8.12 -51.04
N ASP A 7 16.77 -6.79 -50.99
CA ASP A 7 16.12 -5.98 -49.98
C ASP A 7 14.61 -5.96 -50.29
N ASP A 8 13.84 -6.83 -49.64
CA ASP A 8 12.37 -6.75 -49.61
C ASP A 8 11.95 -5.57 -48.71
N ASP A 9 12.05 -4.36 -49.23
CA ASP A 9 11.43 -3.15 -48.68
C ASP A 9 9.90 -3.22 -48.95
N GLU A 10 9.19 -4.06 -48.19
CA GLU A 10 7.73 -3.98 -48.06
C GLU A 10 7.38 -2.76 -47.19
N GLY A 11 7.42 -1.58 -47.81
CA GLY A 11 6.75 -0.40 -47.29
C GLY A 11 5.25 -0.67 -47.07
N PRO A 12 4.58 0.02 -46.13
CA PRO A 12 3.17 -0.20 -45.86
C PRO A 12 2.37 0.01 -47.15
N TYR A 13 1.74 -1.06 -47.64
CA TYR A 13 0.88 -1.03 -48.82
C TYR A 13 -0.10 0.15 -48.74
N GLU A 14 0.09 1.14 -49.61
CA GLU A 14 -0.78 2.31 -49.71
C GLU A 14 -2.16 1.84 -50.20
N SER A 15 -3.08 1.68 -49.26
CA SER A 15 -4.46 1.30 -49.52
C SER A 15 -5.34 2.55 -49.50
N VAL A 16 -6.19 2.72 -50.51
CA VAL A 16 -7.19 3.81 -50.58
C VAL A 16 -8.10 3.81 -49.34
N TYR A 17 -8.25 2.64 -48.68
CA TYR A 17 -8.99 2.49 -47.43
C TYR A 17 -8.28 3.10 -46.20
N GLY A 18 -7.01 3.50 -46.30
CA GLY A 18 -6.26 4.21 -45.26
C GLY A 18 -6.39 5.74 -45.28
N LEU A 19 -7.05 6.31 -46.30
CA LEU A 19 -7.27 7.77 -46.43
C LEU A 19 -8.36 8.29 -45.48
N VAL A 20 -9.28 7.42 -45.09
CA VAL A 20 -10.35 7.75 -44.14
C VAL A 20 -9.92 7.23 -42.77
N ILE A 21 -9.27 8.10 -42.00
CA ILE A 21 -8.97 7.82 -40.59
C ILE A 21 -10.31 7.60 -39.89
N GLU A 22 -10.59 6.36 -39.46
CA GLU A 22 -11.79 6.08 -38.68
C GLU A 22 -11.76 6.98 -37.43
N PRO A 23 -12.81 7.78 -37.17
CA PRO A 23 -12.81 8.67 -36.03
C PRO A 23 -12.80 7.84 -34.76
N GLU A 24 -11.68 7.82 -34.04
CA GLU A 24 -11.56 7.11 -32.76
C GLU A 24 -12.56 7.73 -31.78
N MET A 25 -13.58 6.96 -31.38
CA MET A 25 -14.54 7.42 -30.38
C MET A 25 -13.80 7.68 -29.07
N PRO A 26 -13.93 8.89 -28.46
CA PRO A 26 -13.26 9.18 -27.21
C PRO A 26 -13.78 8.23 -26.12
N LYS A 27 -12.89 7.39 -25.58
CA LYS A 27 -13.24 6.45 -24.50
C LYS A 27 -13.78 7.24 -23.30
N PRO A 28 -15.00 6.96 -22.80
CA PRO A 28 -15.56 7.69 -21.67
C PRO A 28 -14.69 7.47 -20.43
N LYS A 29 -14.42 8.55 -19.69
CA LYS A 29 -13.64 8.48 -18.46
C LYS A 29 -14.36 7.59 -17.44
N PRO A 30 -13.65 6.75 -16.68
CA PRO A 30 -14.26 5.96 -15.63
C PRO A 30 -14.86 6.87 -14.55
N PRO A 31 -15.88 6.40 -13.81
CA PRO A 31 -16.48 7.16 -12.73
C PRO A 31 -15.44 7.47 -11.65
N MET A 32 -15.55 8.66 -11.05
CA MET A 32 -14.67 9.09 -9.96
C MET A 32 -14.77 8.13 -8.77
N HIS A 33 -13.63 7.70 -8.23
CA HIS A 33 -13.57 6.86 -7.03
C HIS A 33 -14.26 7.56 -5.85
N LYS A 34 -15.21 6.85 -5.21
CA LYS A 34 -15.81 7.28 -3.95
C LYS A 34 -15.19 6.45 -2.83
N SER A 35 -14.57 7.12 -1.86
CA SER A 35 -14.01 6.46 -0.69
C SER A 35 -15.10 5.70 0.08
N LYS A 36 -14.73 4.56 0.65
CA LYS A 36 -15.59 3.80 1.58
C LYS A 36 -15.97 4.63 2.82
N TYR A 37 -15.12 5.60 3.16
CA TYR A 37 -15.24 6.47 4.32
C TYR A 37 -15.88 7.80 3.94
N PRO A 38 -16.92 8.25 4.66
CA PRO A 38 -17.57 9.53 4.39
C PRO A 38 -16.70 10.70 4.86
N GLY A 39 -16.57 11.74 4.03
CA GLY A 39 -15.74 12.93 4.32
C GLY A 39 -16.32 13.88 5.37
N THR A 40 -17.59 13.70 5.76
CA THR A 40 -18.28 14.53 6.77
C THR A 40 -18.06 14.02 8.20
N ILE A 41 -17.39 12.87 8.38
CA ILE A 41 -17.11 12.32 9.70
C ILE A 41 -15.92 13.07 10.33
N PRO A 42 -16.04 13.56 11.58
CA PRO A 42 -14.90 14.16 12.29
C PRO A 42 -13.78 13.13 12.47
N PRO A 43 -12.50 13.56 12.52
CA PRO A 43 -11.35 12.66 12.53
C PRO A 43 -11.46 11.65 13.67
N THR A 44 -11.60 10.37 13.31
CA THR A 44 -11.79 9.26 14.24
C THR A 44 -10.42 8.58 14.49
N SER A 45 -10.19 8.09 15.70
CA SER A 45 -9.03 7.25 16.07
C SER A 45 -7.64 7.90 15.97
N SER A 46 -7.40 8.99 16.70
CA SER A 46 -6.03 9.43 16.98
C SER A 46 -5.38 8.57 18.07
N THR A 47 -4.12 8.17 17.87
CA THR A 47 -3.30 7.42 18.83
C THR A 47 -2.66 8.31 19.89
N PHE A 48 -2.72 9.64 19.72
CA PHE A 48 -2.09 10.57 20.64
C PHE A 48 -2.98 10.86 21.86
N ALA A 49 -2.36 10.99 23.04
CA ALA A 49 -2.98 11.39 24.31
C ALA A 49 -4.08 10.45 24.89
N THR A 50 -4.00 9.13 24.75
CA THR A 50 -5.03 8.15 25.20
C THR A 50 -5.29 8.01 26.72
N ALA A 51 -4.77 8.91 27.57
CA ALA A 51 -4.70 8.73 29.03
C ALA A 51 -6.04 8.60 29.80
N GLN A 52 -7.21 8.79 29.17
CA GLN A 52 -8.52 8.85 29.85
C GLN A 52 -9.63 8.03 29.16
N THR A 53 -9.28 7.16 28.20
CA THR A 53 -10.28 6.36 27.47
C THR A 53 -10.19 4.88 27.85
N SER A 54 -11.34 4.23 27.98
CA SER A 54 -11.46 2.78 28.16
C SER A 54 -11.14 1.97 26.90
N LYS A 55 -10.81 2.65 25.78
CA LYS A 55 -10.37 2.04 24.52
C LYS A 55 -8.97 2.53 24.13
N PRO A 56 -7.93 1.67 24.25
CA PRO A 56 -6.60 1.97 23.73
C PRO A 56 -6.65 2.29 22.22
N GLY A 57 -5.96 3.35 21.78
CA GLY A 57 -5.83 3.70 20.36
C GLY A 57 -7.01 4.47 19.74
N ILE A 58 -8.03 4.86 20.52
CA ILE A 58 -9.20 5.59 20.00
C ILE A 58 -9.44 6.87 20.81
N ARG A 59 -9.09 8.03 20.23
CA ARG A 59 -9.47 9.38 20.70
C ARG A 59 -10.35 10.12 19.69
N ASN A 60 -11.09 11.13 20.17
CA ASN A 60 -11.89 12.09 19.38
C ASN A 60 -13.01 11.51 18.51
N VAL A 61 -13.72 10.49 18.99
CA VAL A 61 -14.90 9.97 18.30
C VAL A 61 -16.13 10.78 18.68
N ALA A 62 -16.23 12.01 18.15
CA ALA A 62 -17.51 12.71 18.07
C ALA A 62 -18.38 12.13 16.93
N GLY A 63 -17.76 11.41 15.98
CA GLY A 63 -18.42 10.78 14.85
C GLY A 63 -18.82 9.34 15.17
N ALA A 64 -20.12 9.04 15.13
CA ALA A 64 -20.65 7.69 15.21
C ALA A 64 -20.27 6.88 13.95
N GLN A 65 -19.02 6.41 13.84
CA GLN A 65 -18.65 5.47 12.77
C GLN A 65 -19.08 4.05 13.16
N GLU A 66 -20.33 3.70 12.85
CA GLU A 66 -20.89 2.36 13.12
C GLU A 66 -20.36 1.27 12.18
N ARG A 67 -19.85 1.65 11.00
CA ARG A 67 -19.54 0.74 9.89
C ARG A 67 -18.32 -0.15 10.13
N GLU A 68 -17.35 0.31 10.91
CA GLU A 68 -16.16 -0.47 11.25
C GLU A 68 -15.89 -0.29 12.74
N LYS A 69 -16.59 -1.07 13.57
CA LYS A 69 -16.18 -1.24 14.97
C LYS A 69 -14.78 -1.83 14.97
N PRO A 70 -13.74 -1.17 15.53
CA PRO A 70 -12.45 -1.82 15.71
C PRO A 70 -12.64 -2.97 16.70
N LYS A 71 -12.57 -4.21 16.19
CA LYS A 71 -12.52 -5.43 17.00
C LYS A 71 -11.24 -5.34 17.85
N PRO A 72 -11.32 -5.53 19.18
CA PRO A 72 -11.97 -6.69 19.81
C PRO A 72 -13.18 -6.41 20.72
N SER A 73 -13.68 -5.17 20.82
CA SER A 73 -14.68 -4.81 21.83
C SER A 73 -16.06 -4.48 21.26
N GLU A 74 -17.11 -5.04 21.85
CA GLU A 74 -18.52 -4.84 21.46
C GLU A 74 -19.10 -3.49 21.96
N HIS A 75 -18.40 -2.78 22.83
CA HIS A 75 -18.87 -1.52 23.40
C HIS A 75 -18.81 -0.39 22.35
N THR A 76 -19.88 0.37 22.18
CA THR A 76 -19.89 1.60 21.37
C THR A 76 -19.21 2.75 22.14
N TYR A 77 -18.35 3.54 21.48
CA TYR A 77 -17.67 4.68 22.12
C TYR A 77 -18.21 5.97 21.50
N HIS A 78 -19.20 6.58 22.17
CA HIS A 78 -19.84 7.82 21.75
C HIS A 78 -19.96 8.74 22.95
N LYS A 79 -19.14 9.81 22.99
CA LYS A 79 -19.02 10.71 24.14
C LYS A 79 -18.94 12.20 23.73
N PRO A 80 -19.97 12.76 23.05
CA PRO A 80 -19.89 14.12 22.51
C PRO A 80 -19.86 15.20 23.60
N HIS A 81 -20.37 14.91 24.80
CA HIS A 81 -20.48 15.86 25.92
C HIS A 81 -19.60 15.45 27.12
N ALA A 82 -18.53 14.68 26.91
CA ALA A 82 -17.66 14.25 28.02
C ALA A 82 -16.75 15.37 28.58
N THR A 83 -16.33 16.34 27.74
CA THR A 83 -15.41 17.40 28.17
C THR A 83 -16.14 18.56 28.84
N PHE A 84 -17.21 19.07 28.22
CA PHE A 84 -17.92 20.26 28.67
C PHE A 84 -19.31 19.98 29.25
N GLY A 85 -19.71 18.70 29.34
CA GLY A 85 -21.04 18.33 29.77
C GLY A 85 -22.12 18.71 28.75
N VAL A 86 -23.37 18.55 29.17
CA VAL A 86 -24.56 18.93 28.39
C VAL A 86 -24.87 20.40 28.73
N PRO A 87 -25.39 21.23 27.80
CA PRO A 87 -25.75 22.63 28.08
C PRO A 87 -26.58 22.79 29.36
N ILE A 88 -26.35 23.88 30.07
CA ILE A 88 -27.04 24.15 31.33
C ILE A 88 -28.56 24.16 31.15
N GLY A 89 -29.29 23.45 32.02
CA GLY A 89 -30.74 23.31 31.92
C GLY A 89 -31.25 22.19 31.00
N SER A 90 -30.37 21.44 30.32
CA SER A 90 -30.76 20.26 29.54
C SER A 90 -31.13 19.04 30.39
N VAL A 91 -30.45 18.86 31.53
CA VAL A 91 -30.72 17.78 32.49
C VAL A 91 -31.44 18.38 33.69
N LYS A 92 -32.75 18.17 33.77
CA LYS A 92 -33.59 18.56 34.92
C LYS A 92 -34.18 17.31 35.57
N PRO A 93 -34.20 17.20 36.90
CA PRO A 93 -34.92 16.11 37.57
C PRO A 93 -36.40 16.26 37.26
N ASP A 94 -36.94 15.33 36.47
CA ASP A 94 -38.35 15.29 36.13
C ASP A 94 -39.11 14.58 37.27
N PRO A 95 -39.96 15.29 38.03
CA PRO A 95 -40.70 14.69 39.15
C PRO A 95 -41.69 13.61 38.68
N GLN A 96 -42.04 13.57 37.39
CA GLN A 96 -42.89 12.53 36.81
C GLN A 96 -42.12 11.23 36.50
N LYS A 97 -40.78 11.25 36.54
CA LYS A 97 -39.92 10.10 36.23
C LYS A 97 -38.95 9.78 37.38
N PRO A 98 -39.46 9.42 38.58
CA PRO A 98 -38.61 8.97 39.67
C PRO A 98 -37.97 7.61 39.33
N LEU A 99 -36.76 7.40 39.85
CA LEU A 99 -36.04 6.13 39.67
C LEU A 99 -36.80 4.99 40.36
N LYS A 100 -37.17 3.96 39.59
CA LYS A 100 -37.86 2.76 40.09
C LYS A 100 -36.86 1.71 40.57
N LYS A 101 -37.34 0.84 41.48
CA LYS A 101 -36.57 -0.34 41.91
C LYS A 101 -36.21 -1.18 40.68
N PHE A 102 -34.94 -1.55 40.56
CA PHE A 102 -34.41 -2.34 39.43
C PHE A 102 -34.44 -1.65 38.05
N GLU A 103 -34.71 -0.34 37.97
CA GLU A 103 -34.71 0.38 36.68
C GLU A 103 -33.36 0.34 35.97
N ARG A 104 -32.26 0.35 36.73
CA ARG A 104 -30.89 0.30 36.19
C ARG A 104 -30.28 -1.09 36.15
N THR A 105 -31.08 -2.13 36.39
CA THR A 105 -30.63 -3.53 36.30
C THR A 105 -31.28 -4.19 35.10
N SER A 106 -30.50 -4.69 34.16
CA SER A 106 -31.03 -5.55 33.09
C SER A 106 -31.27 -6.96 33.64
N ARG A 107 -32.50 -7.47 33.50
CA ARG A 107 -32.77 -8.87 33.82
C ARG A 107 -32.26 -9.73 32.67
N VAL A 108 -31.31 -10.63 32.95
CA VAL A 108 -30.87 -11.63 31.98
C VAL A 108 -31.99 -12.65 31.79
N GLU A 109 -32.29 -13.01 30.55
CA GLU A 109 -33.29 -14.04 30.25
C GLU A 109 -32.84 -15.41 30.80
N SER A 110 -33.77 -16.23 31.30
CA SER A 110 -33.44 -17.58 31.75
C SER A 110 -33.03 -18.49 30.57
N LEU A 111 -32.22 -19.51 30.83
CA LEU A 111 -31.77 -20.46 29.80
C LEU A 111 -32.95 -21.10 29.06
N THR A 112 -34.03 -21.43 29.77
CA THR A 112 -35.26 -21.99 29.19
C THR A 112 -35.95 -21.01 28.24
N ALA A 113 -36.04 -19.73 28.62
CA ALA A 113 -36.63 -18.69 27.78
C ALA A 113 -35.76 -18.44 26.54
N LEU A 114 -34.44 -18.38 26.70
CA LEU A 114 -33.49 -18.15 25.61
C LEU A 114 -33.48 -19.32 24.62
N ARG A 115 -33.53 -20.56 25.11
CA ARG A 115 -33.61 -21.78 24.28
C ARG A 115 -34.89 -21.85 23.45
N LYS A 116 -36.01 -21.32 23.97
CA LYS A 116 -37.29 -21.25 23.25
C LYS A 116 -37.34 -20.11 22.22
N LYS A 117 -36.82 -18.92 22.57
CA LYS A 117 -36.91 -17.71 21.72
C LYS A 117 -35.77 -17.61 20.69
N SER A 118 -34.56 -17.99 21.06
CA SER A 118 -33.36 -17.75 20.26
C SER A 118 -32.27 -18.79 20.59
N PRO A 119 -32.44 -20.06 20.17
CA PRO A 119 -31.47 -21.12 20.44
C PRO A 119 -30.09 -20.85 19.81
N GLU A 120 -30.01 -19.99 18.79
CA GLU A 120 -28.75 -19.62 18.14
C GLU A 120 -27.80 -18.85 19.06
N LYS A 121 -28.33 -18.03 19.99
CA LYS A 121 -27.51 -17.26 20.93
C LYS A 121 -26.80 -18.13 21.98
N LEU A 122 -27.24 -19.38 22.15
CA LEU A 122 -26.61 -20.36 23.04
C LEU A 122 -25.41 -21.04 22.39
N LYS A 123 -25.25 -20.92 21.07
CA LYS A 123 -24.04 -21.38 20.38
C LYS A 123 -22.95 -20.35 20.60
N ALA A 124 -21.75 -20.82 20.97
CA ALA A 124 -20.60 -19.93 21.13
C ALA A 124 -20.28 -19.24 19.78
N SER A 125 -20.18 -17.91 19.80
CA SER A 125 -19.84 -17.10 18.61
C SER A 125 -18.41 -17.33 18.12
N VAL A 126 -17.50 -17.67 19.04
CA VAL A 126 -16.09 -17.95 18.74
C VAL A 126 -15.79 -19.39 19.17
N SER A 127 -15.46 -20.24 18.20
CA SER A 127 -14.92 -21.56 18.49
C SER A 127 -13.44 -21.43 18.86
N HIS A 128 -13.08 -21.83 20.08
CA HIS A 128 -11.67 -22.00 20.42
C HIS A 128 -11.14 -23.28 19.80
N THR A 129 -10.11 -23.17 18.95
CA THR A 129 -9.40 -24.34 18.43
C THR A 129 -8.61 -24.97 19.57
N VAL A 130 -8.85 -26.25 19.85
CA VAL A 130 -8.06 -27.00 20.83
C VAL A 130 -6.68 -27.26 20.22
N THR A 131 -5.65 -26.56 20.70
CA THR A 131 -4.28 -26.65 20.18
C THR A 131 -3.48 -27.83 20.73
N LYS A 132 -3.93 -28.40 21.85
CA LYS A 132 -3.27 -29.54 22.50
C LYS A 132 -3.98 -30.83 22.11
N PRO A 133 -3.25 -31.92 21.84
CA PRO A 133 -3.88 -33.22 21.62
C PRO A 133 -4.64 -33.66 22.88
N PRO A 134 -5.70 -34.48 22.73
CA PRO A 134 -6.40 -35.03 23.88
C PRO A 134 -5.47 -35.91 24.72
N VAL A 135 -5.73 -35.97 26.01
CA VAL A 135 -5.01 -36.87 26.92
C VAL A 135 -5.29 -38.32 26.51
N PRO A 136 -4.28 -39.22 26.49
CA PRO A 136 -4.48 -40.64 26.23
C PRO A 136 -5.57 -41.24 27.12
N LYS A 137 -6.36 -42.15 26.56
CA LYS A 137 -7.45 -42.79 27.32
C LYS A 137 -6.90 -43.86 28.26
N LEU A 138 -7.64 -44.19 29.32
CA LEU A 138 -7.25 -45.23 30.29
C LEU A 138 -6.90 -46.59 29.64
N ASN A 139 -7.62 -46.96 28.59
CA ASN A 139 -7.43 -48.22 27.87
C ASN A 139 -6.33 -48.17 26.79
N GLU A 140 -5.80 -46.99 26.50
CA GLU A 140 -4.73 -46.78 25.52
C GLU A 140 -3.38 -47.01 26.21
N LYS A 141 -2.93 -48.27 26.21
CA LYS A 141 -1.63 -48.62 26.76
C LYS A 141 -0.54 -48.03 25.84
N PRO A 142 0.50 -47.37 26.38
CA PRO A 142 1.64 -46.98 25.58
C PRO A 142 2.27 -48.23 24.94
N VAL A 143 3.04 -48.05 23.86
CA VAL A 143 3.73 -49.18 23.24
C VAL A 143 4.80 -49.70 24.20
N MET A 144 4.43 -50.74 24.95
CA MET A 144 5.29 -51.38 25.94
C MET A 144 6.22 -52.38 25.24
N ASN A 145 7.43 -52.55 25.76
CA ASN A 145 8.38 -53.57 25.33
C ASN A 145 8.87 -53.44 23.87
N LEU A 146 9.19 -52.22 23.41
CA LEU A 146 10.06 -52.05 22.24
C LEU A 146 11.48 -52.55 22.61
N VAL A 147 11.72 -53.84 22.39
CA VAL A 147 13.07 -54.40 22.44
C VAL A 147 13.65 -54.28 21.05
N SER A 148 14.63 -53.40 20.87
CA SER A 148 15.39 -53.32 19.63
C SER A 148 16.30 -54.54 19.53
N GLY A 149 16.28 -55.26 18.41
CA GLY A 149 17.25 -56.32 18.10
C GLY A 149 18.68 -55.82 17.84
N LYS A 150 18.96 -54.54 18.09
CA LYS A 150 20.27 -53.92 17.91
C LYS A 150 21.24 -54.42 18.97
N ASN A 151 22.33 -55.03 18.53
CA ASN A 151 23.45 -55.32 19.42
C ASN A 151 24.23 -54.02 19.71
N TYR A 152 24.03 -53.47 20.91
CA TYR A 152 24.65 -52.22 21.33
C TYR A 152 26.17 -52.32 21.46
N VAL A 153 26.73 -53.51 21.73
CA VAL A 153 28.18 -53.69 21.84
C VAL A 153 28.84 -53.50 20.48
N THR A 154 28.34 -54.20 19.45
CA THR A 154 28.88 -54.10 18.09
C THR A 154 28.58 -52.73 17.48
N ALA A 155 27.38 -52.18 17.70
CA ALA A 155 27.01 -50.88 17.17
C ALA A 155 27.84 -49.74 17.78
N ASN A 156 28.09 -49.74 19.08
CA ASN A 156 28.92 -48.71 19.73
C ASN A 156 30.38 -48.83 19.31
N ALA A 157 30.88 -50.06 19.11
CA ALA A 157 32.23 -50.29 18.60
C ALA A 157 32.38 -49.71 17.18
N VAL A 158 31.45 -50.03 16.28
CA VAL A 158 31.46 -49.48 14.91
C VAL A 158 31.31 -47.96 14.91
N ASP A 159 30.39 -47.41 15.71
CA ASP A 159 30.17 -45.96 15.80
C ASP A 159 31.44 -45.24 16.27
N ASN A 160 32.14 -45.75 17.29
CA ASN A 160 33.40 -45.17 17.76
C ASN A 160 34.55 -45.29 16.75
N ILE A 161 34.63 -46.39 16.00
CA ILE A 161 35.65 -46.59 14.96
C ILE A 161 35.44 -45.63 13.79
N LEU A 162 34.18 -45.45 13.37
CA LEU A 162 33.82 -44.57 12.26
C LEU A 162 33.74 -43.09 12.64
N LYS A 163 33.69 -42.78 13.94
CA LYS A 163 33.63 -41.41 14.42
C LYS A 163 34.92 -40.68 14.06
N ALA A 164 34.81 -39.72 13.17
CA ALA A 164 35.89 -38.78 12.93
C ALA A 164 36.28 -38.13 14.26
N PRO A 165 37.59 -37.92 14.52
CA PRO A 165 38.02 -37.19 15.70
C PRO A 165 37.28 -35.85 15.72
N PRO A 166 36.78 -35.39 16.88
CA PRO A 166 36.12 -34.09 16.95
C PRO A 166 37.08 -33.08 16.32
N ALA A 167 36.60 -32.34 15.32
CA ALA A 167 37.35 -31.24 14.74
C ALA A 167 37.87 -30.44 15.93
N LYS A 168 39.21 -30.34 16.06
CA LYS A 168 39.90 -29.80 17.23
C LYS A 168 39.05 -28.67 17.77
N ALA A 169 38.52 -28.85 19.00
CA ALA A 169 37.57 -27.93 19.59
C ALA A 169 38.06 -26.53 19.26
N LYS A 170 37.27 -25.80 18.49
CA LYS A 170 37.55 -24.42 18.10
C LYS A 170 37.98 -23.74 19.38
N HIS A 171 39.28 -23.52 19.53
CA HIS A 171 39.84 -22.89 20.72
C HIS A 171 39.04 -21.60 20.89
N TYR A 172 38.68 -21.22 22.12
CA TYR A 172 38.13 -19.89 22.39
C TYR A 172 39.07 -18.87 21.72
N GLY A 173 38.68 -18.36 20.53
CA GLY A 173 39.66 -17.85 19.55
C GLY A 173 39.35 -18.12 18.07
N GLU A 174 38.28 -18.86 17.71
CA GLU A 174 37.73 -18.86 16.33
C GLU A 174 37.02 -17.53 15.97
N LEU A 175 37.55 -16.43 16.50
CA LEU A 175 37.25 -15.05 16.13
C LEU A 175 38.27 -14.50 15.13
N ASP A 176 39.40 -15.17 14.92
CA ASP A 176 40.41 -14.72 13.96
C ASP A 176 40.06 -15.20 12.55
N LYS A 177 38.88 -14.79 12.06
CA LYS A 177 38.66 -14.75 10.62
C LYS A 177 39.68 -13.76 10.05
N ASP A 178 40.67 -14.28 9.35
CA ASP A 178 41.68 -13.46 8.72
C ASP A 178 41.01 -12.62 7.60
N TYR A 179 40.72 -11.35 7.91
CA TYR A 179 40.10 -10.42 6.98
C TYR A 179 41.05 -9.98 5.86
N LEU A 180 42.35 -10.24 6.01
CA LEU A 180 43.36 -9.98 4.98
C LEU A 180 43.33 -11.06 3.90
N ARG A 181 43.02 -12.31 4.26
CA ARG A 181 42.94 -13.45 3.34
C ARG A 181 41.57 -13.62 2.69
N LYS A 182 40.86 -12.53 2.40
CA LYS A 182 39.64 -12.59 1.58
C LYS A 182 40.00 -12.85 0.13
N ALA A 183 39.25 -13.72 -0.54
CA ALA A 183 39.45 -14.03 -1.97
C ALA A 183 39.36 -12.80 -2.90
N ASP A 184 38.64 -11.78 -2.43
CA ASP A 184 38.34 -10.55 -3.18
C ASP A 184 39.09 -9.34 -2.61
N TYR A 185 40.06 -9.54 -1.71
CA TYR A 185 40.90 -8.46 -1.21
C TYR A 185 41.66 -7.80 -2.37
N GLY A 186 41.56 -6.48 -2.48
CA GLY A 186 42.17 -5.72 -3.57
C GLY A 186 41.47 -5.82 -4.94
N LYS A 187 40.37 -6.57 -5.06
CA LYS A 187 39.55 -6.61 -6.27
C LYS A 187 38.39 -5.62 -6.18
N ILE A 188 38.04 -5.01 -7.31
CA ILE A 188 36.85 -4.17 -7.41
C ILE A 188 35.61 -5.08 -7.40
N PRO A 189 34.65 -4.87 -6.50
CA PRO A 189 33.42 -5.66 -6.50
C PRO A 189 32.62 -5.53 -7.80
N ALA A 190 32.13 -6.65 -8.33
CA ALA A 190 31.41 -6.72 -9.61
C ALA A 190 30.16 -5.82 -9.70
N TYR A 191 29.54 -5.46 -8.56
CA TYR A 191 28.37 -4.59 -8.57
C TYR A 191 28.72 -3.13 -8.95
N LEU A 192 29.96 -2.69 -8.74
CA LEU A 192 30.38 -1.32 -9.08
C LEU A 192 30.46 -1.11 -10.60
N GLU A 193 30.77 -2.16 -11.36
CA GLU A 193 30.75 -2.10 -12.83
C GLU A 193 29.33 -1.91 -13.37
N LYS A 194 28.34 -2.56 -12.74
CA LYS A 194 26.92 -2.39 -13.06
C LYS A 194 26.47 -0.95 -12.81
N ILE A 195 26.78 -0.41 -11.64
CA ILE A 195 26.45 0.99 -11.30
C ILE A 195 27.06 1.97 -12.30
N LYS A 196 28.31 1.75 -12.72
CA LYS A 196 28.95 2.60 -13.76
C LYS A 196 28.29 2.47 -15.13
N ALA A 197 27.74 1.32 -15.48
CA ALA A 197 26.99 1.14 -16.72
C ALA A 197 25.63 1.85 -16.64
N ASP A 198 24.94 1.73 -15.51
CA ASP A 198 23.64 2.37 -15.26
C ASP A 198 23.77 3.90 -15.36
N ILE A 199 24.76 4.48 -14.67
CA ILE A 199 25.03 5.93 -14.70
C ILE A 199 25.30 6.41 -16.14
N ARG A 200 26.10 5.66 -16.92
CA ARG A 200 26.37 6.02 -18.33
C ARG A 200 25.10 6.00 -19.17
N SER A 201 24.29 4.95 -19.02
CA SER A 201 23.02 4.82 -19.74
C SER A 201 22.04 5.95 -19.41
N GLU A 202 22.01 6.41 -18.16
CA GLU A 202 21.18 7.51 -17.71
C GLU A 202 21.65 8.85 -18.32
N TYR A 203 22.96 9.12 -18.32
CA TYR A 203 23.50 10.32 -18.97
C TYR A 203 23.22 10.35 -20.48
N ASP A 204 23.37 9.21 -21.16
CA ASP A 204 23.06 9.09 -22.59
C ASP A 204 21.57 9.34 -22.86
N TYR A 205 20.70 8.85 -21.98
CA TYR A 205 19.25 9.09 -22.06
C TYR A 205 18.91 10.57 -21.88
N ILE A 206 19.43 11.21 -20.82
CA ILE A 206 19.19 12.64 -20.56
C ILE A 206 19.70 13.50 -21.73
N ARG A 207 20.87 13.18 -22.28
CA ARG A 207 21.44 13.90 -23.42
C ARG A 207 20.53 13.80 -24.65
N LYS A 208 20.01 12.61 -24.98
CA LYS A 208 19.08 12.42 -26.10
C LYS A 208 17.80 13.24 -25.92
N LEU A 209 17.26 13.28 -24.70
CA LEU A 209 16.05 14.04 -24.39
C LEU A 209 16.28 15.56 -24.55
N GLN A 210 17.42 16.07 -24.09
CA GLN A 210 17.81 17.48 -24.27
C GLN A 210 18.03 17.85 -25.75
N ASP A 211 18.69 16.98 -26.53
CA ASP A 211 18.90 17.22 -27.96
C ASP A 211 17.58 17.19 -28.74
N GLN A 212 16.67 16.30 -28.38
CA GLN A 212 15.32 16.26 -28.96
C GLN A 212 14.55 17.55 -28.65
N GLN A 213 14.54 18.01 -27.39
CA GLN A 213 13.90 19.26 -27.01
C GLN A 213 14.48 20.47 -27.76
N LYS A 214 15.82 20.56 -27.87
CA LYS A 214 16.47 21.62 -28.64
C LYS A 214 16.09 21.61 -30.12
N LYS A 215 16.01 20.42 -30.74
CA LYS A 215 15.57 20.29 -32.15
C LYS A 215 14.11 20.70 -32.33
N GLU A 216 13.23 20.32 -31.40
CA GLU A 216 11.82 20.74 -31.41
C GLU A 216 11.68 22.25 -31.21
N GLU A 217 12.47 22.86 -30.32
CA GLU A 217 12.50 24.32 -30.13
C GLU A 217 13.05 25.06 -31.35
N GLN A 218 14.13 24.56 -31.97
CA GLN A 218 14.67 25.11 -33.22
C GLN A 218 13.66 25.01 -34.37
N GLY A 219 12.88 23.92 -34.44
CA GLY A 219 11.79 23.77 -35.42
C GLY A 219 10.61 24.72 -35.18
N ARG A 220 10.39 25.17 -33.94
CA ARG A 220 9.32 26.14 -33.58
C ARG A 220 9.67 27.59 -33.94
N ILE A 221 10.95 27.92 -34.11
CA ILE A 221 11.42 29.27 -34.45
C ILE A 221 11.72 29.33 -35.95
N ARG A 222 10.76 29.79 -36.75
CA ARG A 222 11.00 30.11 -38.17
C ARG A 222 11.54 31.56 -38.27
N PRO A 223 12.66 31.82 -38.97
CA PRO A 223 13.06 33.20 -39.28
C PRO A 223 12.00 33.84 -40.20
N LEU A 224 11.47 35.01 -39.80
CA LEU A 224 10.53 35.77 -40.61
C LEU A 224 11.29 36.46 -41.75
N PRO A 225 10.97 36.22 -43.03
CA PRO A 225 11.63 36.88 -44.15
C PRO A 225 11.36 38.40 -44.14
N GLU A 226 12.28 39.18 -44.72
CA GLU A 226 12.21 40.65 -44.67
C GLU A 226 10.96 41.20 -45.36
N GLU A 227 10.47 40.54 -46.42
CA GLU A 227 9.25 40.90 -47.15
C GLU A 227 8.02 40.82 -46.25
N GLU A 228 7.78 39.67 -45.61
CA GLU A 228 6.67 39.46 -44.67
C GLU A 228 6.74 40.46 -43.48
N ARG A 229 7.96 40.80 -43.03
CA ARG A 229 8.17 41.81 -41.98
C ARG A 229 7.73 43.20 -42.43
N LEU A 230 8.04 43.60 -43.66
CA LEU A 230 7.65 44.90 -44.21
C LEU A 230 6.13 45.01 -44.37
N GLU A 231 5.48 43.98 -44.90
CA GLU A 231 4.02 43.91 -45.03
C GLU A 231 3.33 44.05 -43.67
N LEU A 232 3.83 43.36 -42.64
CA LEU A 232 3.30 43.44 -41.29
C LEU A 232 3.42 44.85 -40.70
N ILE A 233 4.56 45.52 -40.92
CA ILE A 233 4.78 46.90 -40.46
C ILE A 233 3.82 47.86 -41.18
N GLU A 234 3.60 47.69 -42.47
CA GLU A 234 2.66 48.52 -43.24
C GLU A 234 1.22 48.32 -42.75
N ALA A 235 0.80 47.07 -42.53
CA ALA A 235 -0.52 46.74 -41.99
C ALA A 235 -0.74 47.35 -40.59
N LEU A 236 0.28 47.31 -39.73
CA LEU A 236 0.25 47.93 -38.40
C LEU A 236 0.15 49.46 -38.48
N LYS A 237 0.91 50.09 -39.38
CA LYS A 237 0.82 51.53 -39.63
C LYS A 237 -0.57 51.94 -40.10
N LYS A 238 -1.15 51.24 -41.10
CA LYS A 238 -2.51 51.49 -41.58
C LYS A 238 -3.56 51.36 -40.47
N LYS A 239 -3.43 50.33 -39.62
CA LYS A 239 -4.32 50.13 -38.47
C LYS A 239 -4.20 51.27 -37.47
N TRP A 240 -2.97 51.71 -37.18
CA TRP A 240 -2.72 52.84 -36.29
C TRP A 240 -3.29 54.14 -36.85
N GLU A 241 -3.05 54.43 -38.13
CA GLU A 241 -3.59 55.62 -38.81
C GLU A 241 -5.11 55.65 -38.75
N LYS A 242 -5.78 54.52 -39.00
CA LYS A 242 -7.25 54.42 -38.87
C LYS A 242 -7.71 54.75 -37.45
N VAL A 243 -7.13 54.09 -36.44
CA VAL A 243 -7.48 54.32 -35.02
C VAL A 243 -7.20 55.77 -34.62
N ASN A 244 -6.10 56.34 -35.09
CA ASN A 244 -5.72 57.71 -34.81
C ASN A 244 -6.67 58.70 -35.50
N ALA A 245 -7.08 58.44 -36.74
CA ALA A 245 -8.06 59.27 -37.44
C ALA A 245 -9.42 59.25 -36.72
N ASP A 246 -9.90 58.05 -36.33
CA ASP A 246 -11.13 57.89 -35.56
C ASP A 246 -11.06 58.65 -34.22
N TYR A 247 -9.87 58.67 -33.59
CA TYR A 247 -9.61 59.41 -32.35
C TYR A 247 -9.59 60.93 -32.54
N GLN A 248 -8.96 61.43 -33.62
CA GLN A 248 -8.87 62.86 -33.92
C GLN A 248 -10.22 63.48 -34.32
N VAL A 249 -11.16 62.68 -34.84
CA VAL A 249 -12.54 63.12 -35.14
C VAL A 249 -13.39 63.23 -33.86
N TRP A 250 -12.97 62.59 -32.77
CA TRP A 250 -13.71 62.53 -31.51
C TRP A 250 -13.47 63.72 -30.57
N TYR A 251 -12.87 64.81 -31.07
CA TYR A 251 -12.65 66.09 -30.39
C TYR A 251 -12.96 67.26 -31.33
#